data_AF-A0A2T2VGK9-F1
#
_entry.id   AF-A0A2T2VGK9-F1
#
_cell.length_a   1.000
_cell.length_b   1.000
_cell.length_c   1.000
_cell.angle_alpha   90.00
_cell.angle_beta   90.00
_cell.angle_gamma   90.00
#
_symmetry.space_group_name_H-M   'P 1'
#
loop_
_entity.id
_entity.type
_entity.pdbx_description
1 polymer ?
#
loop_
_entity_poly.entity_id
_entity_poly.type
_entity_poly.pdbx_seq_one_letter_code
_entity_poly.pdbx_strand_id
1 'polypeptide(L)'
;MLTRRHLRIKIMQLLYAYEQGAITDTVALEKALRQSLEATFRAYVYNLYLLQEITRYVYQEADKQQNKFLASEEERQVSTRIAENPLILALLDDEAFAKKVKHEKLSNYGHGDIIKTCFKNLIASEEYQEYINKVNPRLNDHKNIIAHL
;
A
#
# COMPACT_ATOMS: atom_id res chain seq x y z
N MET A 1 6.95 7.32 2.95
CA MET A 1 7.37 7.58 4.35
C MET A 1 7.66 9.06 4.57
N LEU A 2 7.32 9.61 5.75
CA LEU A 2 7.71 10.97 6.11
C LEU A 2 9.22 10.99 6.43
N THR A 3 10.04 11.40 5.48
CA THR A 3 11.47 11.59 5.72
C THR A 3 11.68 12.88 6.51
N ARG A 4 12.85 13.02 7.16
CA ARG A 4 13.23 14.30 7.80
C ARG A 4 13.16 15.48 6.82
N ARG A 5 13.39 15.23 5.53
CA ARG A 5 13.23 16.22 4.45
C ARG A 5 11.77 16.66 4.29
N HIS A 6 10.81 15.72 4.23
CA HIS A 6 9.39 16.05 4.13
C HIS A 6 8.90 16.87 5.31
N LEU A 7 9.35 16.53 6.52
CA LEU A 7 9.01 17.29 7.74
C LEU A 7 9.55 18.72 7.68
N ARG A 8 10.82 18.91 7.31
CA ARG A 8 11.43 20.25 7.16
C ARG A 8 10.68 21.10 6.15
N ILE A 9 10.33 20.52 5.00
CA ILE A 9 9.55 21.23 3.96
C ILE A 9 8.20 21.67 4.52
N LYS A 10 7.49 20.80 5.24
CA LYS A 10 6.20 21.12 5.85
C LYS A 10 6.29 22.19 6.93
N ILE A 11 7.31 22.13 7.79
CA ILE A 11 7.58 23.17 8.78
C ILE A 11 7.83 24.51 8.09
N MET A 12 8.67 24.55 7.04
CA MET A 12 8.94 25.78 6.30
C MET A 12 7.70 26.35 5.62
N GLN A 13 6.84 25.49 5.06
CA GLN A 13 5.56 25.91 4.46
C GLN A 13 4.63 26.55 5.49
N LEU A 14 4.56 25.98 6.70
CA LEU A 14 3.73 26.49 7.78
C LEU A 14 4.28 27.80 8.35
N LEU A 15 5.59 27.91 8.56
CA LEU A 15 6.25 29.14 8.98
C LEU A 15 6.04 30.25 7.95
N TYR A 16 6.19 29.95 6.66
CA TYR A 16 5.92 30.92 5.60
C TYR A 16 4.46 31.41 5.63
N ALA A 17 3.49 30.51 5.81
CA ALA A 17 2.08 30.88 5.91
C ALA A 17 1.79 31.75 7.16
N TYR A 18 2.49 31.51 8.26
CA TYR A 18 2.42 32.32 9.47
C TYR A 18 2.99 33.73 9.26
N GLU A 19 4.19 33.83 8.68
CA GLU A 19 4.84 35.12 8.36
C GLU A 19 4.01 35.96 7.36
N GLN A 20 3.30 35.31 6.43
CA GLN A 20 2.41 35.98 5.48
C GLN A 20 1.03 36.34 6.07
N GLY A 21 0.78 36.07 7.36
CA GLY A 21 -0.48 36.36 8.04
C GLY A 21 -1.66 35.47 7.64
N ALA A 22 -1.43 34.40 6.87
CA ALA A 22 -2.47 33.42 6.54
C ALA A 22 -2.81 32.51 7.74
N ILE A 23 -1.87 32.36 8.68
CA ILE A 23 -2.09 31.73 9.99
C ILE A 23 -1.78 32.80 11.04
N THR A 24 -2.77 33.14 11.86
CA THR A 24 -2.72 34.35 12.69
C THR A 24 -2.21 34.13 14.11
N ASP A 25 -2.19 32.89 14.59
CA ASP A 25 -1.67 32.57 15.92
C ASP A 25 -0.92 31.24 15.96
N THR A 26 -0.14 31.06 17.03
CA THR A 26 0.70 29.88 17.26
C THR A 26 -0.12 28.61 17.51
N VAL A 27 -1.34 28.74 18.03
CA VAL A 27 -2.25 27.61 18.28
C VAL A 27 -2.75 27.01 16.97
N ALA A 28 -3.14 27.87 16.02
CA ALA A 28 -3.54 27.50 14.67
C ALA A 28 -2.36 26.89 13.90
N LEU A 29 -1.14 27.42 14.10
CA LEU A 29 0.08 26.87 13.51
C LEU A 29 0.34 25.43 14.00
N GLU A 30 0.28 25.19 15.32
CA GLU A 30 0.46 23.86 15.90
C GLU A 30 -0.62 22.89 15.40
N LYS A 31 -1.88 23.33 15.37
CA LYS A 31 -3.00 22.54 14.85
C LYS A 31 -2.79 22.14 13.39
N ALA A 32 -2.35 23.06 12.54
CA ALA A 32 -2.07 22.79 11.13
C ALA A 32 -0.92 21.79 10.96
N LEU A 33 0.13 21.91 11.78
CA LEU A 33 1.22 20.93 11.79
C LEU A 33 0.73 19.53 12.16
N ARG A 34 -0.05 19.41 13.25
CA ARG A 34 -0.63 18.14 13.70
C ARG A 34 -1.50 17.50 12.63
N GLN A 35 -2.38 18.28 12.00
CA GLN A 35 -3.22 17.81 10.89
C GLN A 35 -2.39 17.29 9.70
N SER A 36 -1.30 17.99 9.35
CA SER A 36 -0.43 17.53 8.27
C SER A 36 0.28 16.21 8.60
N LEU A 37 0.69 16.03 9.86
CA LEU A 37 1.31 14.79 10.34
C LEU A 37 0.30 13.64 10.32
N GLU A 38 -0.90 13.88 10.84
CA GLU A 38 -2.01 12.92 10.84
C GLU A 38 -2.39 12.51 9.41
N ALA A 39 -2.51 13.46 8.49
CA ALA A 39 -2.80 13.18 7.08
C ALA A 39 -1.70 12.32 6.44
N THR A 40 -0.44 12.59 6.76
CA THR A 40 0.67 11.78 6.23
C THR A 40 0.66 10.37 6.82
N PHE A 41 0.36 10.24 8.11
CA PHE A 41 0.23 8.94 8.76
C PHE A 41 -0.95 8.16 8.19
N ARG A 42 -2.10 8.81 7.98
CA ARG A 42 -3.26 8.20 7.30
C ARG A 42 -2.90 7.71 5.91
N ALA A 43 -2.18 8.52 5.12
CA ALA A 43 -1.71 8.11 3.81
C ALA A 43 -0.78 6.89 3.89
N TYR A 44 0.08 6.81 4.90
CA TYR A 44 0.92 5.63 5.13
C TYR A 44 0.10 4.36 5.43
N VAL A 45 -0.85 4.44 6.37
CA VAL A 45 -1.76 3.33 6.69
C VAL A 45 -2.55 2.91 5.45
N TYR A 46 -2.95 3.88 4.64
CA TYR A 46 -3.66 3.65 3.39
C TYR A 46 -2.81 2.90 2.35
N ASN A 47 -1.51 3.19 2.21
CA ASN A 47 -0.62 2.44 1.33
C ASN A 47 -0.52 0.97 1.76
N LEU A 48 -0.40 0.71 3.07
CA LEU A 48 -0.39 -0.66 3.60
C LEU A 48 -1.73 -1.37 3.34
N TYR A 49 -2.84 -0.65 3.50
CA TYR A 49 -4.17 -1.18 3.20
C TYR A 49 -4.32 -1.55 1.71
N LEU A 50 -3.81 -0.72 0.80
CA LEU A 50 -3.78 -1.06 -0.63
C LEU A 50 -2.99 -2.33 -0.92
N LEU A 51 -1.83 -2.53 -0.28
CA LEU A 51 -1.04 -3.74 -0.43
C LEU A 51 -1.84 -4.99 -0.01
N GLN A 52 -2.57 -4.91 1.10
CA GLN A 52 -3.48 -5.97 1.55
C GLN A 52 -4.58 -6.23 0.51
N GLU A 53 -5.23 -5.20 -0.03
CA GLU A 53 -6.32 -5.36 -0.98
C GLU A 53 -5.85 -5.91 -2.34
N ILE A 54 -4.68 -5.49 -2.84
CA ILE A 54 -4.06 -6.07 -4.04
C ILE A 54 -3.80 -7.56 -3.84
N THR A 55 -3.30 -7.94 -2.66
CA THR A 55 -3.06 -9.34 -2.33
C THR A 55 -4.35 -10.15 -2.28
N ARG A 56 -5.42 -9.60 -1.68
CA ARG A 56 -6.74 -10.25 -1.70
C ARG A 56 -7.26 -10.40 -3.13
N TYR A 57 -7.02 -9.42 -3.99
CA TYR A 57 -7.40 -9.48 -5.40
C TYR A 57 -6.65 -10.58 -6.16
N VAL A 58 -5.37 -10.82 -5.86
CA VAL A 58 -4.60 -11.96 -6.42
C VAL A 58 -5.30 -13.29 -6.14
N TYR A 59 -5.75 -13.52 -4.91
CA TYR A 59 -6.50 -14.74 -4.56
C TYR A 59 -7.83 -14.84 -5.32
N GLN A 60 -8.57 -13.75 -5.43
CA GLN A 60 -9.83 -13.73 -6.17
C GLN A 60 -9.63 -14.04 -7.66
N GLU A 61 -8.56 -13.54 -8.27
CA GLU A 61 -8.26 -13.84 -9.67
C GLU A 61 -7.77 -15.27 -9.87
N ALA A 62 -6.95 -15.79 -8.95
CA ALA A 62 -6.51 -17.19 -8.98
C ALA A 62 -7.71 -18.16 -8.90
N ASP A 63 -8.64 -17.91 -7.98
CA ASP A 63 -9.87 -18.70 -7.82
C ASP A 63 -10.78 -18.61 -9.06
N LYS A 64 -10.96 -17.40 -9.62
CA LYS A 64 -11.71 -17.23 -10.88
C LYS A 64 -11.09 -17.99 -12.05
N GLN A 65 -9.76 -18.05 -12.15
CA GLN A 65 -9.08 -18.80 -13.21
C GLN A 65 -9.20 -20.31 -13.00
N GLN A 66 -9.08 -20.79 -11.76
CA GLN A 66 -9.25 -22.21 -11.43
C GLN A 66 -10.67 -22.71 -11.74
N ASN A 67 -11.67 -21.87 -11.53
CA ASN A 67 -13.07 -22.19 -11.82
C ASN A 67 -13.44 -22.08 -13.32
N LYS A 68 -12.56 -21.57 -14.18
CA LYS A 68 -12.75 -21.61 -15.63
C LYS A 68 -12.39 -23.00 -16.15
N PHE A 69 -13.41 -23.78 -16.47
CA PHE A 69 -13.33 -25.13 -17.06
C PHE A 69 -12.56 -25.25 -18.39
N LEU A 70 -12.07 -24.14 -18.96
CA LEU A 70 -11.42 -24.06 -20.28
C LEU A 70 -10.05 -23.37 -20.22
N ALA A 71 -9.38 -23.34 -19.07
CA ALA A 71 -7.99 -22.87 -19.03
C ALA A 71 -7.12 -23.89 -19.77
N SER A 72 -6.58 -23.52 -20.93
CA SER A 72 -5.54 -24.31 -21.59
C SER A 72 -4.33 -24.37 -20.66
N GLU A 73 -3.58 -25.48 -20.67
CA GLU A 73 -2.40 -25.69 -19.80
C GLU A 73 -1.32 -24.59 -19.92
N GLU A 74 -1.43 -23.74 -20.95
CA GLU A 74 -0.52 -22.62 -21.25
C GLU A 74 -1.06 -21.25 -20.78
N GLU A 75 -2.34 -21.12 -20.43
CA GLU A 75 -2.93 -19.89 -19.87
C GLU A 75 -2.59 -19.75 -18.38
N ARG A 76 -1.30 -19.50 -18.12
CA ARG A 76 -0.70 -18.82 -16.97
C ARG A 76 -1.58 -18.76 -15.72
N GLN A 77 -1.54 -19.82 -14.90
CA GLN A 77 -2.02 -19.77 -13.52
C GLN A 77 -1.48 -18.51 -12.83
N VAL A 78 -2.37 -17.63 -12.38
CA VAL A 78 -1.99 -16.53 -11.49
C VAL A 78 -1.39 -17.14 -10.23
N SER A 79 -0.08 -17.06 -10.10
CA SER A 79 0.62 -17.58 -8.94
C SER A 79 0.20 -16.79 -7.69
N THR A 80 -0.30 -17.48 -6.68
CA THR A 80 -0.66 -16.91 -5.38
C THR A 80 0.57 -16.64 -4.50
N ARG A 81 1.79 -16.90 -4.99
CA ARG A 81 3.04 -16.85 -4.22
C ARG A 81 3.31 -15.48 -3.58
N ILE A 82 2.84 -14.39 -4.19
CA ILE A 82 2.97 -13.06 -3.57
C ILE A 82 2.11 -12.93 -2.31
N ALA A 83 0.96 -13.59 -2.28
CA ALA A 83 0.06 -13.54 -1.14
C ALA A 83 0.56 -14.33 0.08
N GLU A 84 1.42 -15.31 -0.18
CA GLU A 84 2.15 -16.07 0.84
C GLU A 84 3.43 -15.34 1.31
N ASN A 85 3.67 -14.11 0.86
CA ASN A 85 4.83 -13.34 1.30
C ASN A 85 4.75 -13.09 2.82
N PRO A 86 5.79 -13.45 3.60
CA PRO A 86 5.78 -13.32 5.06
C PRO A 86 5.48 -11.91 5.57
N LEU A 87 5.88 -10.88 4.83
CA LEU A 87 5.63 -9.48 5.21
C LEU A 87 4.15 -9.10 5.05
N ILE A 88 3.48 -9.68 4.06
CA ILE A 88 2.05 -9.45 3.84
C ILE A 88 1.25 -10.24 4.87
N LEU A 89 1.62 -11.49 5.14
CA LEU A 89 1.00 -12.29 6.20
C LEU A 89 1.12 -11.61 7.57
N ALA A 90 2.31 -11.11 7.92
CA ALA A 90 2.51 -10.36 9.16
C ALA A 90 1.64 -9.10 9.24
N LEU A 91 1.38 -8.42 8.12
CA LEU A 91 0.49 -7.27 8.07
C LEU A 91 -0.98 -7.66 8.22
N LEU A 92 -1.39 -8.81 7.66
CA LEU A 92 -2.74 -9.35 7.79
C LEU A 92 -3.06 -9.78 9.22
N ASP A 93 -2.07 -10.32 9.93
CA ASP A 93 -2.19 -10.80 11.32
C ASP A 93 -2.06 -9.67 12.36
N ASP A 94 -1.70 -8.45 11.96
CA ASP A 94 -1.55 -7.31 12.88
C ASP A 94 -2.91 -6.72 13.28
N GLU A 95 -3.35 -7.03 14.51
CA GLU A 95 -4.60 -6.50 15.08
C GLU A 95 -4.62 -4.98 15.21
N ALA A 96 -3.47 -4.35 15.51
CA ALA A 96 -3.39 -2.90 15.68
C ALA A 96 -3.59 -2.20 14.34
N PHE A 97 -3.01 -2.76 13.28
CA PHE A 97 -3.25 -2.32 11.91
C PHE A 97 -4.73 -2.48 11.53
N ALA A 98 -5.33 -3.65 11.77
CA ALA A 98 -6.74 -3.90 11.46
C ALA A 98 -7.69 -2.92 12.20
N LYS A 99 -7.41 -2.61 13.47
CA LYS A 99 -8.14 -1.60 14.25
C LYS A 99 -7.98 -0.20 13.62
N LYS A 100 -6.76 0.15 13.19
CA LYS A 100 -6.48 1.45 12.56
C LYS A 100 -7.20 1.61 11.22
N VAL A 101 -7.21 0.58 10.38
CA VAL A 101 -7.95 0.56 9.09
C VAL A 101 -9.44 0.82 9.30
N LYS A 102 -10.04 0.15 10.29
CA LYS A 102 -11.46 0.35 10.65
C LYS A 102 -11.73 1.77 11.17
N HIS A 103 -10.86 2.26 12.07
CA HIS A 103 -10.98 3.62 12.64
C HIS A 103 -10.94 4.70 11.56
N GLU A 104 -9.99 4.60 10.63
CA GLU A 104 -9.83 5.56 9.52
C GLU A 104 -10.83 5.32 8.36
N LYS A 105 -11.69 4.28 8.45
CA LYS A 105 -12.71 3.90 7.45
C LYS A 105 -12.15 3.73 6.03
N LEU A 106 -10.93 3.17 5.92
CA LEU A 106 -10.21 3.08 4.64
C LEU A 106 -10.90 2.16 3.62
N SER A 107 -11.73 1.23 4.08
CA SER A 107 -12.53 0.33 3.24
C SER A 107 -13.63 1.02 2.44
N ASN A 108 -14.06 2.22 2.84
CA ASN A 108 -15.19 2.90 2.22
C ASN A 108 -14.80 3.67 0.95
N TYR A 109 -13.50 3.83 0.73
CA TYR A 109 -13.02 4.49 -0.45
C TYR A 109 -13.08 3.48 -1.62
N GLY A 110 -13.71 3.85 -2.73
CA GLY A 110 -13.89 2.97 -3.88
C GLY A 110 -12.59 2.77 -4.66
N HIS A 111 -11.90 1.64 -4.42
CA HIS A 111 -10.55 1.40 -4.97
C HIS A 111 -10.46 0.33 -6.05
N GLY A 112 -11.60 -0.25 -6.47
CA GLY A 112 -11.60 -1.43 -7.33
C GLY A 112 -10.77 -1.26 -8.61
N ASP A 113 -10.82 -0.09 -9.24
CA ASP A 113 -10.08 0.18 -10.47
C ASP A 113 -8.58 0.39 -10.23
N ILE A 114 -8.21 1.04 -9.13
CA ILE A 114 -6.80 1.21 -8.73
C ILE A 114 -6.19 -0.15 -8.44
N ILE A 115 -6.86 -0.98 -7.65
CA ILE A 115 -6.42 -2.33 -7.30
C ILE A 115 -6.22 -3.18 -8.56
N LYS A 116 -7.19 -3.16 -9.47
CA LYS A 116 -7.10 -3.88 -10.77
C LYS A 116 -5.92 -3.40 -11.60
N THR A 117 -5.68 -2.08 -11.63
CA THR A 117 -4.59 -1.49 -12.42
C THR A 117 -3.24 -1.87 -11.83
N CYS A 118 -3.06 -1.73 -10.50
CA CYS A 118 -1.85 -2.15 -9.81
C CYS A 118 -1.58 -3.65 -10.00
N PHE A 119 -2.60 -4.49 -9.90
CA PHE A 119 -2.48 -5.93 -10.13
C PHE A 119 -2.04 -6.26 -11.56
N LYS A 120 -2.65 -5.63 -12.57
CA LYS A 120 -2.25 -5.82 -13.97
C LYS A 120 -0.79 -5.41 -14.21
N ASN A 121 -0.38 -4.27 -13.65
CA ASN A 121 1.00 -3.79 -13.75
C ASN A 121 1.97 -4.75 -13.06
N LEU A 122 1.60 -5.26 -11.87
CA LEU A 122 2.39 -6.24 -11.14
C LEU A 122 2.61 -7.50 -11.98
N ILE A 123 1.55 -8.11 -12.52
CA ILE A 123 1.68 -9.35 -13.31
C ILE A 123 2.51 -9.14 -14.58
N ALA A 124 2.42 -7.96 -15.18
CA ALA A 124 3.19 -7.60 -16.37
C ALA A 124 4.67 -7.30 -16.08
N SER A 125 5.05 -7.01 -14.82
CA SER A 125 6.42 -6.68 -14.44
C SER A 125 7.36 -7.89 -14.53
N GLU A 126 8.61 -7.64 -14.94
CA GLU A 126 9.66 -8.66 -14.99
C GLU A 126 10.01 -9.12 -13.57
N GLU A 127 10.03 -8.19 -12.61
CA GLU A 127 10.33 -8.43 -11.21
C GLU A 127 9.37 -9.43 -10.57
N TYR A 128 8.08 -9.38 -10.92
CA TYR A 128 7.09 -10.34 -10.44
C TYR A 128 7.32 -11.74 -11.02
N GLN A 129 7.67 -11.83 -12.31
CA GLN A 129 7.97 -13.11 -12.94
C GLN A 129 9.24 -13.75 -12.35
N GLU A 130 10.28 -12.95 -12.11
CA GLU A 130 11.47 -13.41 -11.41
C GLU A 130 11.15 -13.87 -9.98
N TYR A 131 10.33 -13.12 -9.25
CA TYR A 131 9.96 -13.46 -7.88
C TYR A 131 9.18 -14.78 -7.80
N ILE A 132 8.25 -15.04 -8.72
CA ILE A 132 7.50 -16.31 -8.72
C ILE A 132 8.41 -17.51 -9.02
N ASN A 133 9.35 -17.34 -9.94
CA ASN A 133 10.25 -18.41 -10.38
C ASN A 133 11.42 -18.67 -9.43
N LYS A 134 11.68 -17.77 -8.47
CA LYS A 134 12.73 -17.96 -7.47
C LYS A 134 12.42 -19.14 -6.53
N VAL A 135 13.37 -20.08 -6.46
CA VAL A 135 13.36 -21.16 -5.47
C VAL A 135 13.95 -20.61 -4.16
N ASN A 136 13.18 -20.64 -3.08
CA ASN A 136 13.54 -20.10 -1.75
C ASN A 136 13.90 -18.59 -1.74
N PRO A 137 12.91 -17.70 -1.95
CA PRO A 137 13.11 -16.25 -1.79
C PRO A 137 13.60 -15.90 -0.39
N ARG A 138 14.56 -14.98 -0.32
CA ARG A 138 15.06 -14.43 0.95
C ARG A 138 14.21 -13.24 1.37
N LEU A 139 14.37 -12.79 2.62
CA LEU A 139 13.68 -11.60 3.14
C LEU A 139 13.86 -10.36 2.25
N ASN A 140 15.02 -10.19 1.61
CA ASN A 140 15.24 -9.07 0.71
C ASN A 140 14.45 -9.18 -0.58
N ASP A 141 14.26 -10.39 -1.13
CA ASP A 141 13.43 -10.61 -2.32
C ASP A 141 11.97 -10.27 -2.02
N HIS A 142 11.48 -10.69 -0.84
CA HIS A 142 10.15 -10.35 -0.35
C HIS A 142 9.93 -8.85 -0.18
N LYS A 143 10.95 -8.10 0.24
CA LYS A 143 10.90 -6.63 0.35
C LYS A 143 10.88 -5.96 -1.01
N ASN A 144 11.71 -6.44 -1.94
CA ASN A 144 11.88 -5.83 -3.25
C ASN A 144 10.59 -5.90 -4.07
N ILE A 145 9.89 -7.04 -4.05
CA ILE A 145 8.62 -7.17 -4.77
C ILE A 145 7.53 -6.27 -4.18
N ILE A 146 7.50 -6.10 -2.85
CA ILE A 146 6.56 -5.19 -2.19
C ILE A 146 6.90 -3.73 -2.50
N ALA A 147 8.18 -3.38 -2.64
CA ALA A 147 8.61 -2.03 -3.00
C ALA A 147 8.30 -1.68 -4.47
N HIS A 148 8.06 -2.67 -5.32
CA HIS A 148 7.67 -2.49 -6.71
C HIS A 148 6.14 -2.24 -6.87
N LEU A 149 5.34 -2.54 -5.84
CA LEU A 149 3.90 -2.26 -5.76
C LEU A 149 3.59 -0.81 -5.39
#